data_AF-A0AAD8EI49-F1
#
_entry.id   AF-A0AAD8EI49-F1
#
_cell.length_a   1.000
_cell.length_b   1.000
_cell.length_c   1.000
_cell.angle_alpha   90.00
_cell.angle_beta   90.00
_cell.angle_gamma   90.00
#
_symmetry.space_group_name_H-M   'P 1'
#
loop_
_entity.id
_entity.type
_entity.pdbx_description
1 polymer ?
#
loop_
_entity_poly.entity_id
_entity_poly.type
_entity_poly.pdbx_seq_one_letter_code
_entity_poly.pdbx_strand_id
1 'polypeptide(L)'
;MDASSGIFVVIFKILGLFLGLQDSYIKYYCFLCPRGSRADDQYSTRKECQTRKKLVPGTHNVSYNFSYKNQQPGYSNRLIKIYTEFGLCYAYNSQIAKIVEGKNLPKLDDGRIDIHKMEPPIRVSYLESGRPRSVTAMNSGFIVYFVSTWDLPTFGSGNLLITEQGGMYHRVGMSIEIISLVATKEVKITNINRRQCRFYDESNLKISPVYTKHHCHAQCRMDLATKHCGCVPFFYEGAVEAGYKICDIKGMLCLQDISVALVKVTGKAAMKMYTCKCYPGCESDNYKLSKETQLSTTWEPKYGGTTLAWQIGMFPRIRSKRDVIFTFSDLLIAFGGTAGLFLGFSVLSLVEIMYNVTLRLFFHIRDTNQLRKQNINKRRIINY
;
A
#
# COMPACT_ATOMS: atom_id res chain seq x y z
N MET A 1 -13.71 45.21 16.07
CA MET A 1 -12.81 45.02 14.91
C MET A 1 -11.44 44.52 15.39
N ASP A 2 -11.15 43.25 15.68
CA ASP A 2 -11.93 42.07 16.07
C ASP A 2 -10.97 41.13 16.82
N ALA A 3 -10.84 41.34 18.14
CA ALA A 3 -10.13 40.44 19.06
C ALA A 3 -10.92 39.14 19.34
N SER A 4 -12.13 39.02 18.79
CA SER A 4 -13.04 37.89 18.90
C SER A 4 -12.68 36.69 18.00
N SER A 5 -11.77 36.87 17.03
CA SER A 5 -11.38 35.81 16.08
C SER A 5 -10.37 34.80 16.66
N GLY A 6 -9.54 35.20 17.62
CA GLY A 6 -8.56 34.32 18.27
C GLY A 6 -9.16 33.37 19.31
N ILE A 7 -10.14 33.85 20.06
CA ILE A 7 -10.80 33.09 21.14
C ILE A 7 -11.66 31.96 20.56
N PHE A 8 -12.36 32.19 19.44
CA PHE A 8 -13.15 31.17 18.76
C PHE A 8 -12.30 30.00 18.22
N VAL A 9 -11.08 30.27 17.74
CA VAL A 9 -10.15 29.23 17.25
C VAL A 9 -9.61 28.37 18.40
N VAL A 10 -9.39 28.97 19.57
CA VAL A 10 -8.96 28.24 20.78
C VAL A 10 -10.11 27.40 21.34
N ILE A 11 -11.33 27.93 21.36
CA ILE A 11 -12.52 27.19 21.82
C ILE A 11 -12.81 25.99 20.92
N PHE A 12 -12.72 26.12 19.59
CA PHE A 12 -12.87 24.97 18.68
C PHE A 12 -11.75 23.92 18.84
N LYS A 13 -10.53 24.35 19.17
CA LYS A 13 -9.41 23.42 19.48
C LYS A 13 -9.65 22.63 20.76
N ILE A 14 -10.22 23.26 21.79
CA ILE A 14 -10.54 22.60 23.07
C ILE A 14 -11.77 21.70 22.91
N LEU A 15 -12.80 22.14 22.17
CA LEU A 15 -13.97 21.32 21.86
C LEU A 15 -13.59 20.06 21.07
N GLY A 16 -12.69 20.19 20.07
CA GLY A 16 -12.18 19.04 19.31
C GLY A 16 -11.36 18.05 20.16
N LEU A 17 -10.81 18.51 21.30
CA LEU A 17 -10.08 17.70 22.26
C LEU A 17 -11.02 16.90 23.19
N PHE A 18 -12.18 17.49 23.53
CA PHE A 18 -13.23 16.83 24.33
C PHE A 18 -14.16 15.92 23.51
N LEU A 19 -14.37 16.21 22.22
CA LEU A 19 -15.30 15.46 21.36
C LEU A 19 -14.68 14.23 20.66
N GLY A 20 -13.41 13.90 20.93
CA GLY A 20 -12.78 12.70 20.35
C GLY A 20 -12.64 12.71 18.82
N LEU A 21 -12.76 13.87 18.17
CA LEU A 21 -12.72 14.01 16.71
C LEU A 21 -11.29 13.97 16.11
N GLN A 22 -10.26 13.61 16.89
CA GLN A 22 -8.87 13.54 16.44
C GLN A 22 -8.51 12.18 15.83
N ASP A 23 -9.02 11.90 14.63
CA ASP A 23 -8.48 10.85 13.77
C ASP A 23 -7.81 11.42 12.52
N SER A 24 -7.16 12.58 12.64
CA SER A 24 -6.39 13.20 11.56
C SER A 24 -4.90 13.10 11.82
N TYR A 25 -4.39 11.87 11.77
CA TYR A 25 -2.96 11.58 11.83
C TYR A 25 -2.41 11.31 10.44
N ILE A 26 -1.18 11.79 10.20
CA ILE A 26 -0.48 11.54 8.94
C ILE A 26 0.82 10.79 9.20
N LYS A 27 1.05 9.78 8.37
CA LYS A 27 2.26 8.97 8.36
C LYS A 27 3.26 9.61 7.39
N TYR A 28 4.56 9.54 7.68
CA TYR A 28 5.59 10.06 6.79
C TYR A 28 6.54 8.94 6.47
N TYR A 29 6.94 8.80 5.22
CA TYR A 29 7.89 7.79 4.81
C TYR A 29 8.77 8.35 3.72
N CYS A 30 10.01 7.90 3.66
CA CYS A 30 10.95 8.37 2.69
C CYS A 30 11.96 7.26 2.43
N PHE A 31 12.28 7.04 1.16
CA PHE A 31 13.38 6.18 0.75
C PHE A 31 14.47 7.05 0.17
N LEU A 32 15.69 6.79 0.63
CA LEU A 32 16.87 7.48 0.20
C LEU A 32 17.80 6.48 -0.48
N CYS A 33 17.95 6.60 -1.79
CA CYS A 33 18.85 5.75 -2.56
C CYS A 33 20.10 6.56 -2.93
N PRO A 34 21.29 6.24 -2.37
CA PRO A 34 22.53 6.88 -2.77
C PRO A 34 22.80 6.64 -4.25
N ARG A 35 23.19 7.69 -4.98
CA ARG A 35 23.61 7.58 -6.37
C ARG A 35 25.06 7.08 -6.40
N GLY A 36 25.22 5.76 -6.37
CA GLY A 36 26.53 5.12 -6.49
C GLY A 36 26.82 4.10 -5.38
N SER A 37 26.44 2.86 -5.65
CA SER A 37 27.23 1.70 -5.24
C SER A 37 27.55 0.93 -6.53
N ARG A 38 28.38 1.55 -7.38
CA ARG A 38 28.99 0.81 -8.48
C ARG A 38 30.02 -0.13 -7.85
N ALA A 39 29.82 -1.42 -8.02
CA ALA A 39 30.94 -2.34 -8.07
C ALA A 39 31.69 -1.98 -9.35
N ASP A 40 32.76 -1.19 -9.22
CA ASP A 40 33.70 -0.99 -10.30
C ASP A 40 34.57 -2.25 -10.35
N ASP A 41 34.25 -3.15 -11.27
CA ASP A 41 35.18 -4.15 -11.82
C ASP A 41 34.70 -4.54 -13.22
N GLN A 42 34.68 -3.55 -14.12
CA GLN A 42 34.91 -3.71 -15.56
C GLN A 42 34.64 -2.36 -16.25
N TYR A 43 35.66 -1.50 -16.30
CA TYR A 43 35.99 -0.69 -17.47
C TYR A 43 37.42 -0.20 -17.26
N SER A 44 38.34 -0.71 -18.09
CA SER A 44 39.73 -0.32 -18.17
C SER A 44 39.88 1.20 -18.29
N THR A 45 40.42 1.86 -17.26
CA THR A 45 41.46 2.90 -17.39
C THR A 45 42.14 3.09 -16.04
N ARG A 46 43.44 2.81 -15.99
CA ARG A 46 44.30 2.92 -14.82
C ARG A 46 44.48 4.41 -14.47
N LYS A 47 43.74 4.90 -13.48
CA LYS A 47 44.17 6.05 -12.66
C LYS A 47 44.53 5.49 -11.29
N GLU A 48 45.76 5.73 -10.85
CA GLU A 48 46.24 5.36 -9.52
C GLU A 48 45.46 6.13 -8.46
N CYS A 49 44.39 5.51 -7.95
CA CYS A 49 43.73 5.95 -6.73
C CYS A 49 44.54 5.44 -5.53
N GLN A 50 44.96 6.34 -4.63
CA GLN A 50 45.59 5.94 -3.39
C GLN A 50 44.64 5.08 -2.55
N THR A 51 45.10 3.89 -2.17
CA THR A 51 44.35 2.89 -1.42
C THR A 51 44.19 3.32 0.04
N ARG A 52 42.94 3.51 0.48
CA ARG A 52 42.62 3.65 1.91
C ARG A 52 42.83 2.29 2.59
N LYS A 53 43.56 2.28 3.72
CA LYS A 53 43.98 1.05 4.41
C LYS A 53 42.86 0.23 5.07
N LYS A 54 41.59 0.67 5.07
CA LYS A 54 40.45 -0.14 5.52
C LYS A 54 39.13 0.35 4.91
N LEU A 55 38.43 -0.56 4.23
CA LEU A 55 37.05 -0.42 3.80
C LEU A 55 36.21 -1.26 4.78
N VAL A 56 35.31 -0.65 5.56
CA VAL A 56 34.33 -1.39 6.36
C VAL A 56 32.98 -1.32 5.63
N PRO A 57 32.48 -2.43 5.08
CA PRO A 57 31.15 -2.47 4.48
C PRO A 57 30.11 -2.11 5.55
N GLY A 58 29.32 -1.05 5.31
CA GLY A 58 28.19 -0.69 6.17
C GLY A 58 28.23 0.67 6.86
N THR A 59 29.34 1.41 6.80
CA THR A 59 29.47 2.77 7.33
C THR A 59 29.34 3.80 6.19
N HIS A 60 28.13 4.06 5.72
CA HIS A 60 27.88 5.24 4.90
C HIS A 60 27.74 6.46 5.83
N ASN A 61 28.38 7.57 5.46
CA ASN A 61 28.53 8.83 6.21
C ASN A 61 27.22 9.59 6.51
N VAL A 62 26.07 8.92 6.58
CA VAL A 62 24.77 9.55 6.77
C VAL A 62 24.50 9.71 8.25
N SER A 63 24.79 10.90 8.78
CA SER A 63 24.35 11.31 10.12
C SER A 63 22.94 11.87 10.02
N TYR A 64 21.99 11.30 10.76
CA TYR A 64 20.61 11.77 10.77
C TYR A 64 20.25 12.27 12.16
N ASN A 65 19.51 13.38 12.24
CA ASN A 65 18.95 13.87 13.49
C ASN A 65 17.43 14.05 13.33
N PHE A 66 16.68 13.12 13.91
CA PHE A 66 15.22 13.18 13.94
C PHE A 66 14.76 13.65 15.32
N SER A 67 14.40 14.93 15.46
CA SER A 67 13.92 15.48 16.73
C SER A 67 12.43 15.22 16.94
N TYR A 68 12.05 14.21 17.74
CA TYR A 68 10.67 14.01 18.22
C TYR A 68 10.60 14.30 19.72
N LYS A 69 9.74 15.25 20.14
CA LYS A 69 9.64 15.66 21.55
C LYS A 69 8.83 14.70 22.44
N ASN A 70 8.06 13.77 21.85
CA ASN A 70 7.23 12.82 22.59
C ASN A 70 7.67 11.38 22.32
N GLN A 71 8.88 11.04 22.73
CA GLN A 71 9.42 9.69 22.57
C GLN A 71 8.54 8.67 23.30
N GLN A 72 7.66 7.97 22.59
CA GLN A 72 7.04 6.76 23.13
C GLN A 72 8.14 5.67 23.17
N PRO A 73 8.32 4.97 24.30
CA PRO A 73 9.32 3.91 24.42
C PRO A 73 9.02 2.82 23.38
N GLY A 74 9.97 2.54 22.49
CA GLY A 74 9.88 1.50 21.44
C GLY A 74 10.12 1.98 20.00
N TYR A 75 9.95 3.27 19.70
CA TYR A 75 10.08 3.77 18.32
C TYR A 75 11.53 4.11 17.95
N SER A 76 12.11 3.35 17.02
CA SER A 76 13.43 3.64 16.45
C SER A 76 13.32 4.70 15.35
N ASN A 77 13.83 5.90 15.60
CA ASN A 77 14.06 6.95 14.59
C ASN A 77 15.23 6.58 13.65
N ARG A 78 15.31 5.33 13.21
CA ARG A 78 16.47 4.81 12.47
C ARG A 78 16.12 4.63 11.01
N LEU A 79 17.12 4.88 10.16
CA LEU A 79 17.09 4.49 8.76
C LEU A 79 17.35 2.98 8.63
N ILE A 80 16.40 2.26 8.05
CA ILE A 80 16.51 0.82 7.81
C ILE A 80 17.08 0.61 6.41
N LYS A 81 18.08 -0.27 6.27
CA LYS A 81 18.65 -0.64 4.97
C LYS A 81 17.71 -1.61 4.27
N ILE A 82 17.47 -1.41 2.99
CA ILE A 82 16.61 -2.26 2.16
C ILE A 82 17.11 -2.30 0.72
N TYR A 83 17.05 -3.47 0.08
CA TYR A 83 17.33 -3.59 -1.36
C TYR A 83 16.06 -3.36 -2.17
N THR A 84 16.20 -2.58 -3.25
CA THR A 84 15.11 -2.25 -4.16
C THR A 84 15.56 -2.44 -5.61
N GLU A 85 14.65 -2.23 -6.56
CA GLU A 85 14.97 -2.25 -8.01
C GLU A 85 15.96 -1.14 -8.42
N PHE A 86 16.16 -0.14 -7.55
CA PHE A 86 17.14 0.93 -7.73
C PHE A 86 18.47 0.68 -6.99
N GLY A 87 18.63 -0.48 -6.37
CA GLY A 87 19.78 -0.85 -5.56
C GLY A 87 19.54 -0.67 -4.05
N LEU A 88 20.63 -0.50 -3.31
CA LEU A 88 20.59 -0.32 -1.86
C LEU A 88 19.98 1.05 -1.51
N CYS A 89 18.94 1.06 -0.71
CA CYS A 89 18.27 2.27 -0.23
C CYS A 89 18.10 2.26 1.29
N TYR A 90 17.84 3.43 1.85
CA TYR A 90 17.56 3.65 3.26
C TYR A 90 16.12 4.09 3.43
N ALA A 91 15.34 3.34 4.19
CA ALA A 91 13.95 3.63 4.47
C ALA A 91 13.78 4.29 5.84
N TYR A 92 13.04 5.39 5.88
CA TYR A 92 12.62 6.05 7.11
C TYR A 92 11.12 5.79 7.36
N ASN A 93 10.78 5.34 8.58
CA ASN A 93 9.40 5.10 9.02
C ASN A 93 8.56 4.25 8.04
N SER A 94 9.19 3.23 7.46
CA SER A 94 8.56 2.26 6.56
C SER A 94 8.25 0.97 7.29
N GLN A 95 7.02 0.47 7.15
CA GLN A 95 6.58 -0.79 7.75
C GLN A 95 7.08 -1.98 6.94
N ILE A 96 7.08 -1.87 5.61
CA ILE A 96 7.63 -2.92 4.75
C ILE A 96 9.12 -3.12 5.01
N ALA A 97 9.88 -2.05 5.31
CA ALA A 97 11.28 -2.17 5.70
C ALA A 97 11.48 -2.89 7.04
N LYS A 98 10.56 -2.73 8.01
CA LYS A 98 10.58 -3.51 9.26
C LYS A 98 10.29 -4.98 9.02
N ILE A 99 9.36 -5.30 8.11
CA ILE A 99 9.03 -6.67 7.70
C ILE A 99 10.27 -7.35 7.10
N VAL A 100 10.94 -6.65 6.18
CA VAL A 100 12.17 -7.11 5.53
C VAL A 100 13.29 -7.34 6.54
N GLU A 101 13.46 -6.44 7.52
CA GLU A 101 14.51 -6.60 8.53
C GLU A 101 14.32 -7.85 9.41
N GLY A 102 13.09 -8.39 9.48
CA GLY A 102 12.81 -9.70 10.07
C GLY A 102 12.90 -9.77 11.60
N LYS A 103 13.10 -8.65 12.29
CA LYS A 103 13.26 -8.61 13.76
C LYS A 103 11.93 -8.44 14.48
N ASN A 104 11.62 -9.36 15.39
CA ASN A 104 10.48 -9.32 16.33
C ASN A 104 9.12 -9.03 15.65
N LEU A 105 8.83 -9.73 14.54
CA LEU A 105 7.56 -9.58 13.84
C LEU A 105 6.48 -10.46 14.49
N PRO A 106 5.28 -9.92 14.76
CA PRO A 106 4.15 -10.73 15.20
C PRO A 106 3.74 -11.67 14.08
N LYS A 107 3.54 -12.95 14.42
CA LYS A 107 3.09 -13.99 13.49
C LYS A 107 1.70 -14.50 13.90
N LEU A 108 0.89 -14.85 12.92
CA LEU A 108 -0.33 -15.64 13.09
C LEU A 108 0.04 -17.11 13.40
N ASP A 109 -0.96 -17.87 13.83
CA ASP A 109 -0.82 -19.30 14.15
C ASP A 109 -0.37 -20.14 12.93
N ASP A 110 -0.60 -19.64 11.71
CA ASP A 110 -0.14 -20.24 10.44
C ASP A 110 1.29 -19.83 10.04
N GLY A 111 1.98 -19.06 10.89
CA GLY A 111 3.33 -18.55 10.66
C GLY A 111 3.43 -17.32 9.76
N ARG A 112 2.32 -16.81 9.21
CA ARG A 112 2.31 -15.56 8.42
C ARG A 112 2.43 -14.35 9.33
N ILE A 113 2.89 -13.22 8.79
CA ILE A 113 3.06 -11.99 9.57
C ILE A 113 1.69 -11.35 9.85
N ASP A 114 1.43 -11.01 11.11
CA ASP A 114 0.23 -10.31 11.56
C ASP A 114 0.39 -8.80 11.41
N ILE A 115 -0.02 -8.30 10.24
CA ILE A 115 0.09 -6.89 9.86
C ILE A 115 -0.70 -5.99 10.83
N HIS A 116 -1.78 -6.49 11.43
CA HIS A 116 -2.65 -5.71 12.32
C HIS A 116 -2.06 -5.52 13.72
N LYS A 117 -1.16 -6.43 14.14
CA LYS A 117 -0.43 -6.34 15.41
C LYS A 117 0.91 -5.61 15.31
N MET A 118 1.32 -5.21 14.10
CA MET A 118 2.53 -4.42 13.95
C MET A 118 2.38 -3.04 14.61
N GLU A 119 3.46 -2.58 15.26
CA GLU A 119 3.52 -1.22 15.80
C GLU A 119 3.19 -0.21 14.70
N PRO A 120 2.26 0.74 14.94
CA PRO A 120 1.87 1.70 13.92
C PRO A 120 3.07 2.57 13.50
N PRO A 121 3.14 3.03 12.25
CA PRO A 121 4.20 3.95 11.85
C PRO A 121 4.07 5.27 12.60
N ILE A 122 5.17 6.02 12.71
CA ILE A 122 5.19 7.34 13.35
C ILE A 122 4.14 8.22 12.66
N ARG A 123 3.26 8.79 13.49
CA ARG A 123 2.18 9.70 13.11
C ARG A 123 2.53 11.11 13.58
N VAL A 124 2.29 12.09 12.72
CA VAL A 124 2.46 13.51 13.08
C VAL A 124 1.08 14.14 13.21
N SER A 125 0.91 14.92 14.28
CA SER A 125 -0.33 15.63 14.58
C SER A 125 -0.43 16.94 13.80
N TYR A 126 -1.65 17.47 13.67
CA TYR A 126 -1.90 18.76 13.01
C TYR A 126 -1.04 19.91 13.58
N LEU A 127 -0.84 19.93 14.91
CA LEU A 127 -0.08 20.97 15.59
C LEU A 127 1.43 20.91 15.31
N GLU A 128 1.91 19.81 14.74
CA GLU A 128 3.31 19.60 14.39
C GLU A 128 3.59 19.81 12.89
N SER A 129 2.61 20.25 12.07
CA SER A 129 2.92 20.71 10.70
C SER A 129 3.95 21.82 10.72
N GLY A 130 4.85 21.79 9.75
CA GLY A 130 5.86 22.84 9.56
C GLY A 130 7.15 22.62 10.34
N ARG A 131 7.28 21.55 11.13
CA ARG A 131 8.60 21.13 11.65
C ARG A 131 9.31 20.23 10.64
N PRO A 132 10.40 20.68 10.01
CA PRO A 132 11.11 19.86 9.06
C PRO A 132 11.83 18.70 9.75
N ARG A 133 11.76 17.52 9.14
CA ARG A 133 12.62 16.38 9.42
C ARG A 133 13.84 16.49 8.53
N SER A 134 15.02 16.19 9.05
CA SER A 134 16.23 16.32 8.24
C SER A 134 17.21 15.18 8.39
N VAL A 135 17.81 14.82 7.27
CA VAL A 135 19.00 13.98 7.19
C VAL A 135 20.16 14.89 6.82
N THR A 136 21.25 14.80 7.57
CA THR A 136 22.41 15.69 7.46
C THR A 136 23.62 14.93 6.91
N ALA A 137 24.69 15.65 6.60
CA ALA A 137 25.98 15.07 6.20
C ALA A 137 25.93 14.16 4.96
N MET A 138 25.10 14.52 3.98
CA MET A 138 24.99 13.77 2.73
C MET A 138 26.06 14.26 1.74
N ASN A 139 27.11 13.46 1.52
CA ASN A 139 28.30 13.87 0.75
C ASN A 139 28.31 13.37 -0.70
N SER A 140 27.21 12.79 -1.19
CA SER A 140 27.08 12.27 -2.56
C SER A 140 25.69 12.60 -3.09
N GLY A 141 25.51 12.71 -4.40
CA GLY A 141 24.17 12.79 -4.99
C GLY A 141 23.25 11.66 -4.53
N PHE A 142 21.98 11.96 -4.30
CA PHE A 142 21.00 10.99 -3.81
C PHE A 142 19.63 11.18 -4.45
N ILE A 143 18.86 10.11 -4.47
CA ILE A 143 17.50 10.10 -5.01
C ILE A 143 16.54 9.86 -3.86
N VAL A 144 15.50 10.68 -3.79
CA VAL A 144 14.50 10.64 -2.73
C VAL A 144 13.16 10.18 -3.31
N TYR A 145 12.54 9.21 -2.66
CA TYR A 145 11.20 8.71 -3.00
C TYR A 145 10.26 8.82 -1.80
N PHE A 146 9.05 9.30 -2.04
CA PHE A 146 7.96 9.32 -1.05
C PHE A 146 6.89 8.28 -1.47
N VAL A 147 6.89 7.09 -0.83
CA VAL A 147 6.00 5.95 -1.17
C VAL A 147 5.45 5.23 0.06
N SER A 148 4.21 4.69 -0.01
CA SER A 148 3.45 4.12 1.14
C SER A 148 4.27 3.37 2.17
N THR A 149 3.91 3.48 3.46
CA THR A 149 4.62 2.77 4.53
C THR A 149 4.69 1.26 4.25
N TRP A 150 3.71 0.76 3.51
CA TRP A 150 3.54 -0.63 3.13
C TRP A 150 4.15 -0.97 1.77
N ASP A 151 4.83 -0.03 1.13
CA ASP A 151 5.16 -0.09 -0.29
C ASP A 151 6.62 0.30 -0.54
N LEU A 152 7.13 -0.11 -1.71
CA LEU A 152 8.51 0.11 -2.11
C LEU A 152 8.60 1.00 -3.36
N PRO A 153 9.68 1.78 -3.51
CA PRO A 153 9.90 2.53 -4.74
C PRO A 153 10.12 1.55 -5.88
N THR A 154 9.38 1.72 -6.98
CA THR A 154 9.49 0.90 -8.19
C THR A 154 9.52 1.80 -9.43
N PHE A 155 9.75 1.21 -10.60
CA PHE A 155 9.68 1.94 -11.87
C PHE A 155 8.33 2.66 -12.04
N GLY A 156 8.37 4.00 -12.12
CA GLY A 156 7.17 4.86 -12.21
C GLY A 156 6.75 5.52 -10.89
N SER A 157 7.38 5.18 -9.76
CA SER A 157 7.24 5.97 -8.53
C SER A 157 7.82 7.37 -8.74
N GLY A 158 7.07 8.40 -8.33
CA GLY A 158 7.57 9.78 -8.36
C GLY A 158 8.83 9.92 -7.51
N ASN A 159 9.87 10.54 -8.08
CA ASN A 159 11.16 10.69 -7.45
C ASN A 159 11.67 12.12 -7.56
N LEU A 160 12.58 12.48 -6.66
CA LEU A 160 13.37 13.69 -6.77
C LEU A 160 14.84 13.33 -6.85
N LEU A 161 15.49 13.76 -7.93
CA LEU A 161 16.92 13.58 -8.16
C LEU A 161 17.65 14.80 -7.59
N ILE A 162 18.48 14.59 -6.56
CA ILE A 162 19.36 15.64 -6.04
C ILE A 162 20.78 15.29 -6.48
N THR A 163 21.26 16.04 -7.48
CA THR A 163 22.62 15.91 -7.97
C THR A 163 23.56 16.77 -7.14
N GLU A 164 24.76 16.25 -6.90
CA GLU A 164 25.85 17.03 -6.32
C GLU A 164 26.23 18.15 -7.31
N GLN A 165 25.96 19.40 -6.95
CA GLN A 165 26.51 20.56 -7.65
C GLN A 165 27.74 20.99 -6.88
N GLY A 166 28.88 21.03 -7.57
CA GLY A 166 30.22 21.14 -6.98
C GLY A 166 30.32 22.16 -5.84
N GLY A 167 30.77 21.68 -4.68
CA GLY A 167 31.37 22.51 -3.62
C GLY A 167 30.43 23.37 -2.77
N MET A 168 29.12 23.46 -3.04
CA MET A 168 28.20 24.24 -2.21
C MET A 168 27.35 23.37 -1.28
N TYR A 169 27.35 23.73 0.01
CA TYR A 169 26.52 23.10 1.03
C TYR A 169 25.07 23.54 0.86
N HIS A 170 24.21 22.63 0.40
CA HIS A 170 22.80 22.91 0.16
C HIS A 170 21.92 22.39 1.29
N ARG A 171 21.01 23.24 1.78
CA ARG A 171 19.81 22.79 2.47
C ARG A 171 18.71 22.64 1.44
N VAL A 172 18.30 21.41 1.17
CA VAL A 172 17.18 21.13 0.28
C VAL A 172 15.93 20.99 1.13
N GLY A 173 15.08 22.01 1.11
CA GLY A 173 13.78 22.02 1.76
C GLY A 173 12.72 21.49 0.82
N MET A 174 11.96 20.47 1.24
CA MET A 174 10.86 19.89 0.47
C MET A 174 9.55 20.04 1.22
N SER A 175 8.53 20.45 0.49
CA SER A 175 7.14 20.50 0.95
C SER A 175 6.36 19.39 0.27
N ILE A 176 5.78 18.49 1.07
CA ILE A 176 5.03 17.32 0.59
C ILE A 176 3.53 17.55 0.80
N GLU A 177 2.74 17.16 -0.20
CA GLU A 177 1.28 17.09 -0.17
C GLU A 177 0.84 15.64 -0.25
N ILE A 178 -0.25 15.29 0.46
CA ILE A 178 -0.68 13.90 0.61
C ILE A 178 -2.11 13.77 0.11
N ILE A 179 -2.34 12.74 -0.69
CA ILE A 179 -3.66 12.38 -1.20
C ILE A 179 -3.99 11.00 -0.64
N SER A 180 -4.95 10.94 0.27
CA SER A 180 -5.37 9.69 0.91
C SER A 180 -6.73 9.22 0.36
N LEU A 181 -6.81 7.91 0.14
CA LEU A 181 -8.00 7.17 -0.25
C LEU A 181 -8.34 6.18 0.87
N VAL A 182 -9.57 6.25 1.37
CA VAL A 182 -10.09 5.34 2.40
C VAL A 182 -11.27 4.58 1.86
N ALA A 183 -11.39 3.32 2.26
CA ALA A 183 -12.53 2.49 1.96
C ALA A 183 -13.44 2.34 3.19
N THR A 184 -14.74 2.18 2.98
CA THR A 184 -15.68 1.82 4.04
C THR A 184 -15.59 0.34 4.43
N LYS A 185 -16.20 0.00 5.56
CA LYS A 185 -16.23 -1.39 6.05
C LYS A 185 -16.99 -2.30 5.07
N GLU A 186 -18.01 -1.76 4.42
CA GLU A 186 -18.83 -2.43 3.41
C GLU A 186 -17.99 -2.82 2.17
N VAL A 187 -17.05 -1.96 1.77
CA VAL A 187 -16.09 -2.28 0.71
C VAL A 187 -15.18 -3.44 1.13
N LYS A 188 -14.77 -3.51 2.41
CA LYS A 188 -13.92 -4.61 2.92
C LYS A 188 -14.63 -5.97 2.92
N ILE A 189 -15.93 -6.00 3.20
CA ILE A 189 -16.74 -7.24 3.20
C ILE A 189 -17.05 -7.71 1.76
N THR A 190 -17.08 -6.78 0.81
CA THR A 190 -17.36 -7.09 -0.60
C THR A 190 -16.24 -7.91 -1.24
N ASN A 191 -16.58 -8.93 -2.03
CA ASN A 191 -15.60 -9.78 -2.72
C ASN A 191 -14.67 -8.97 -3.66
N ILE A 192 -13.38 -9.32 -3.68
CA ILE A 192 -12.32 -8.73 -4.52
C ILE A 192 -12.75 -8.60 -5.99
N ASN A 193 -13.43 -9.61 -6.55
CA ASN A 193 -13.87 -9.61 -7.94
C ASN A 193 -14.96 -8.58 -8.24
N ARG A 194 -15.76 -8.17 -7.25
CA ARG A 194 -16.78 -7.11 -7.44
C ARG A 194 -16.19 -5.73 -7.22
N ARG A 195 -15.37 -5.55 -6.16
CA ARG A 195 -14.78 -4.25 -5.82
C ARG A 195 -13.55 -3.88 -6.66
N GLN A 196 -12.95 -4.84 -7.36
CA GLN A 196 -11.78 -4.66 -8.25
C GLN A 196 -10.59 -3.93 -7.55
N CYS A 197 -10.46 -4.10 -6.24
CA CYS A 197 -9.37 -3.56 -5.43
C CYS A 197 -9.05 -4.54 -4.28
N ARG A 198 -7.87 -4.40 -3.69
CA ARG A 198 -7.40 -5.23 -2.57
C ARG A 198 -6.91 -4.39 -1.40
N PHE A 199 -7.07 -4.90 -0.19
CA PHE A 199 -6.50 -4.32 1.02
C PHE A 199 -5.09 -4.86 1.28
N TYR A 200 -4.32 -4.19 2.15
CA TYR A 200 -2.95 -4.57 2.47
C TYR A 200 -2.82 -5.99 3.05
N ASP A 201 -3.83 -6.44 3.80
CA ASP A 201 -3.92 -7.75 4.43
C ASP A 201 -4.39 -8.87 3.48
N GLU A 202 -4.72 -8.56 2.23
CA GLU A 202 -5.23 -9.52 1.25
C GLU A 202 -4.17 -9.92 0.23
N SER A 203 -2.96 -10.22 0.72
CA SER A 203 -1.85 -10.64 -0.14
C SER A 203 -2.07 -12.04 -0.71
N ASN A 204 -1.97 -12.13 -2.03
CA ASN A 204 -1.80 -13.38 -2.78
C ASN A 204 -0.37 -13.53 -3.32
N LEU A 205 0.54 -12.68 -2.85
CA LEU A 205 1.91 -12.61 -3.36
C LEU A 205 2.78 -13.62 -2.61
N LYS A 206 3.76 -14.21 -3.32
CA LYS A 206 4.74 -15.12 -2.73
C LYS A 206 5.87 -14.37 -2.04
N ILE A 207 6.23 -13.20 -2.59
CA ILE A 207 7.39 -12.41 -2.15
C ILE A 207 7.11 -11.55 -0.91
N SER A 208 5.84 -11.22 -0.66
CA SER A 208 5.48 -10.27 0.39
C SER A 208 4.15 -10.64 1.05
N PRO A 209 4.08 -10.60 2.40
CA PRO A 209 2.84 -10.81 3.13
C PRO A 209 1.84 -9.65 2.95
N VAL A 210 2.29 -8.49 2.44
CA VAL A 210 1.48 -7.29 2.27
C VAL A 210 1.19 -7.03 0.80
N TYR A 211 -0.09 -6.89 0.47
CA TYR A 211 -0.49 -6.54 -0.89
C TYR A 211 -0.32 -5.04 -1.15
N THR A 212 0.48 -4.70 -2.15
CA THR A 212 0.41 -3.40 -2.83
C THR A 212 0.41 -3.62 -4.33
N LYS A 213 -0.08 -2.62 -5.07
CA LYS A 213 -0.02 -2.66 -6.54
C LYS A 213 1.45 -2.79 -7.01
N HIS A 214 2.40 -2.14 -6.35
CA HIS A 214 3.81 -2.22 -6.75
C HIS A 214 4.43 -3.57 -6.39
N HIS A 215 4.11 -4.19 -5.24
CA HIS A 215 4.54 -5.56 -4.95
C HIS A 215 4.00 -6.56 -5.98
N CYS A 216 2.74 -6.40 -6.41
CA CYS A 216 2.17 -7.22 -7.47
C CYS A 216 2.94 -7.06 -8.79
N HIS A 217 3.27 -5.82 -9.17
CA HIS A 217 4.09 -5.57 -10.35
C HIS A 217 5.52 -6.10 -10.22
N ALA A 218 6.13 -6.05 -9.03
CA ALA A 218 7.44 -6.63 -8.77
C ALA A 218 7.43 -8.15 -8.96
N GLN A 219 6.49 -8.86 -8.33
CA GLN A 219 6.35 -10.31 -8.54
C GLN A 219 6.04 -10.64 -10.00
N CYS A 220 5.21 -9.84 -10.68
CA CYS A 220 4.94 -10.00 -12.10
C CYS A 220 6.22 -9.90 -12.97
N ARG A 221 7.14 -8.96 -12.65
CA ARG A 221 8.46 -8.88 -13.30
C ARG A 221 9.32 -10.10 -13.00
N MET A 222 9.29 -10.59 -11.75
CA MET A 222 10.00 -11.82 -11.36
C MET A 222 9.48 -13.05 -12.12
N ASP A 223 8.16 -13.19 -12.28
CA ASP A 223 7.57 -14.29 -13.03
C ASP A 223 7.95 -14.23 -14.52
N LEU A 224 7.97 -13.02 -15.10
CA LEU A 224 8.42 -12.81 -16.48
C LEU A 224 9.91 -13.15 -16.64
N ALA A 225 10.76 -12.69 -15.73
CA ALA A 225 12.19 -12.99 -15.68
C ALA A 225 12.45 -14.50 -15.57
N THR A 226 11.70 -15.18 -14.70
CA THR A 226 11.80 -16.63 -14.51
C THR A 226 11.34 -17.40 -15.75
N LYS A 227 10.29 -16.93 -16.43
CA LYS A 227 9.79 -17.57 -17.65
C LYS A 227 10.77 -17.47 -18.83
N HIS A 228 11.49 -16.35 -18.93
CA HIS A 228 12.42 -16.12 -20.04
C HIS A 228 13.85 -16.60 -19.76
N CYS A 229 14.40 -16.26 -18.60
CA CYS A 229 15.79 -16.51 -18.25
C CYS A 229 15.95 -17.58 -17.15
N GLY A 230 14.86 -18.10 -16.57
CA GLY A 230 14.90 -19.14 -15.53
C GLY A 230 15.33 -18.66 -14.14
N CYS A 231 15.55 -17.35 -13.96
CA CYS A 231 16.07 -16.78 -12.73
C CYS A 231 15.56 -15.35 -12.49
N VAL A 232 15.75 -14.83 -11.27
CA VAL A 232 15.37 -13.47 -10.86
C VAL A 232 16.58 -12.68 -10.34
N PRO A 233 16.56 -11.34 -10.42
CA PRO A 233 17.62 -10.50 -9.84
C PRO A 233 17.82 -10.71 -8.34
N PHE A 234 19.05 -10.52 -7.87
CA PHE A 234 19.44 -10.71 -6.47
C PHE A 234 18.83 -9.69 -5.49
N PHE A 235 18.36 -8.55 -5.97
CA PHE A 235 17.85 -7.46 -5.12
C PHE A 235 16.41 -7.70 -4.62
N TYR A 236 15.72 -8.74 -5.09
CA TYR A 236 14.41 -9.11 -4.57
C TYR A 236 14.56 -9.92 -3.28
N GLU A 237 14.39 -9.25 -2.14
CA GLU A 237 14.39 -9.88 -0.83
C GLU A 237 13.22 -10.88 -0.70
N GLY A 238 13.45 -12.02 -0.04
CA GLY A 238 12.46 -13.11 0.07
C GLY A 238 12.31 -13.96 -1.21
N ALA A 239 13.04 -13.68 -2.29
CA ALA A 239 12.89 -14.41 -3.56
C ALA A 239 13.20 -15.92 -3.41
N VAL A 240 14.25 -16.25 -2.67
CA VAL A 240 14.67 -17.64 -2.43
C VAL A 240 13.61 -18.39 -1.60
N GLU A 241 13.08 -17.76 -0.55
CA GLU A 241 12.02 -18.31 0.29
C GLU A 241 10.73 -18.53 -0.50
N ALA A 242 10.45 -17.65 -1.46
CA ALA A 242 9.33 -17.76 -2.39
C ALA A 242 9.55 -18.81 -3.51
N GLY A 243 10.70 -19.49 -3.54
CA GLY A 243 11.04 -20.56 -4.47
C GLY A 243 11.67 -20.10 -5.80
N TYR A 244 12.13 -18.86 -5.90
CA TYR A 244 12.80 -18.35 -7.09
C TYR A 244 14.32 -18.57 -7.03
N LYS A 245 14.94 -18.81 -8.18
CA LYS A 245 16.40 -18.93 -8.32
C LYS A 245 17.00 -17.56 -8.61
N ILE A 246 18.04 -17.17 -7.87
CA ILE A 246 18.78 -15.93 -8.12
C ILE A 246 19.63 -16.09 -9.39
N CYS A 247 19.67 -15.05 -10.23
CA CYS A 247 20.49 -15.03 -11.44
C CYS A 247 21.98 -14.88 -11.14
N ASP A 248 22.79 -15.73 -11.79
CA ASP A 248 24.22 -15.50 -11.97
C ASP A 248 24.48 -14.44 -13.05
N ILE A 249 25.75 -14.09 -13.29
CA ILE A 249 26.17 -13.10 -14.29
C ILE A 249 25.57 -13.39 -15.68
N LYS A 250 25.56 -14.65 -16.12
CA LYS A 250 24.95 -15.06 -17.40
C LYS A 250 23.44 -14.82 -17.43
N GLY A 251 22.75 -15.09 -16.32
CA GLY A 251 21.33 -14.80 -16.18
C GLY A 251 21.06 -13.30 -16.20
N MET A 252 21.90 -12.50 -15.55
CA MET A 252 21.81 -11.05 -15.57
C MET A 252 21.99 -10.47 -16.99
N LEU A 253 22.85 -11.06 -17.82
CA LEU A 253 22.96 -10.69 -19.25
C LEU A 253 21.67 -11.01 -20.02
N CYS A 254 21.06 -12.18 -19.79
CA CYS A 254 19.75 -12.50 -20.39
C CYS A 254 18.65 -11.50 -19.96
N LEU A 255 18.65 -11.08 -18.69
CA LEU A 255 17.70 -10.08 -18.19
C LEU A 255 17.88 -8.71 -18.85
N GLN A 256 19.10 -8.37 -19.25
CA GLN A 256 19.39 -7.13 -19.97
C GLN A 256 18.72 -7.10 -21.35
N ASP A 257 18.69 -8.24 -22.06
CA ASP A 257 18.04 -8.36 -23.37
C ASP A 257 16.52 -8.12 -23.29
N ILE A 258 15.89 -8.51 -22.18
CA ILE A 258 14.46 -8.31 -21.92
C ILE A 258 14.16 -7.08 -21.05
N SER A 259 15.15 -6.24 -20.77
CA SER A 259 15.03 -5.09 -19.84
C SER A 259 13.88 -4.15 -20.21
N VAL A 260 13.67 -3.90 -21.51
CA VAL A 260 12.55 -3.07 -22.00
C VAL A 260 11.20 -3.71 -21.67
N ALA A 261 11.07 -5.03 -21.78
CA ALA A 261 9.86 -5.75 -21.44
C ALA A 261 9.61 -5.74 -19.92
N LEU A 262 10.67 -5.89 -19.11
CA LEU A 262 10.60 -5.82 -17.65
C LEU A 262 10.21 -4.42 -17.14
N VAL A 263 10.70 -3.35 -17.76
CA VAL A 263 10.32 -1.97 -17.41
C VAL A 263 8.92 -1.63 -17.91
N LYS A 264 8.55 -2.07 -19.12
CA LYS A 264 7.25 -1.77 -19.75
C LYS A 264 6.17 -2.83 -19.48
N VAL A 265 6.27 -3.62 -18.42
CA VAL A 265 5.25 -4.62 -18.03
C VAL A 265 3.82 -4.04 -17.99
N THR A 266 3.67 -2.72 -17.82
CA THR A 266 2.39 -2.00 -17.80
C THR A 266 1.92 -1.48 -19.17
N GLY A 267 2.73 -1.59 -20.23
CA GLY A 267 2.44 -1.10 -21.58
C GLY A 267 1.77 -2.13 -22.50
N LYS A 268 0.99 -1.65 -23.47
CA LYS A 268 0.26 -2.49 -24.47
C LYS A 268 1.15 -3.50 -25.21
N ALA A 269 2.46 -3.23 -25.34
CA ALA A 269 3.42 -4.14 -25.99
C ALA A 269 3.79 -5.35 -25.12
N ALA A 270 3.89 -5.21 -23.79
CA ALA A 270 4.18 -6.32 -22.87
C ALA A 270 2.96 -7.23 -22.65
N MET A 271 1.73 -6.68 -22.78
CA MET A 271 0.48 -7.44 -22.67
C MET A 271 0.33 -8.57 -23.71
N LYS A 272 1.05 -8.53 -24.83
CA LYS A 272 1.03 -9.63 -25.81
C LYS A 272 1.81 -10.87 -25.35
N MET A 273 2.76 -10.74 -24.42
CA MET A 273 3.60 -11.85 -23.91
C MET A 273 3.19 -12.32 -22.51
N TYR A 274 2.64 -11.44 -21.66
CA TYR A 274 2.26 -11.78 -20.28
C TYR A 274 1.17 -10.84 -19.73
N THR A 275 0.10 -11.40 -19.15
CA THR A 275 -1.05 -10.63 -18.63
C THR A 275 -1.08 -10.63 -17.10
N CYS A 276 -0.59 -9.55 -16.49
CA CYS A 276 -0.63 -9.39 -15.03
C CYS A 276 -1.91 -8.70 -14.56
N LYS A 277 -2.74 -9.45 -13.82
CA LYS A 277 -3.95 -8.94 -13.18
C LYS A 277 -3.60 -8.34 -11.81
N CYS A 278 -3.03 -7.14 -11.79
CA CYS A 278 -2.75 -6.40 -10.55
C CYS A 278 -3.87 -5.40 -10.25
N TYR A 279 -4.61 -5.65 -9.17
CA TYR A 279 -5.64 -4.74 -8.67
C TYR A 279 -5.02 -3.53 -7.93
N PRO A 280 -5.61 -2.33 -8.02
CA PRO A 280 -5.23 -1.20 -7.17
C PRO A 280 -5.55 -1.48 -5.69
N GLY A 281 -4.90 -0.73 -4.80
CA GLY A 281 -5.27 -0.72 -3.38
C GLY A 281 -6.68 -0.15 -3.18
N CYS A 282 -7.47 -0.75 -2.29
CA CYS A 282 -8.73 -0.16 -1.83
C CYS A 282 -8.47 1.09 -0.98
N GLU A 283 -7.36 1.07 -0.23
CA GLU A 283 -6.82 2.18 0.53
C GLU A 283 -5.42 2.52 0.03
N SER A 284 -5.10 3.81 -0.01
CA SER A 284 -3.76 4.24 -0.43
C SER A 284 -3.49 5.67 0.02
N ASP A 285 -2.25 5.92 0.43
CA ASP A 285 -1.73 7.27 0.63
C ASP A 285 -0.69 7.56 -0.46
N ASN A 286 -0.92 8.59 -1.27
CA ASN A 286 -0.03 9.01 -2.35
C ASN A 286 0.58 10.38 -2.04
N TYR A 287 1.87 10.54 -2.32
CA TYR A 287 2.65 11.70 -1.86
C TYR A 287 3.10 12.46 -3.10
N LYS A 288 2.77 13.74 -3.14
CA LYS A 288 3.15 14.65 -4.21
C LYS A 288 4.12 15.67 -3.66
N LEU A 289 5.19 15.94 -4.41
CA LEU A 289 6.08 17.04 -4.09
C LEU A 289 5.39 18.35 -4.50
N SER A 290 5.13 19.22 -3.54
CA SER A 290 4.41 20.47 -3.73
C SER A 290 5.36 21.63 -4.06
N LYS A 291 6.47 21.75 -3.34
CA LYS A 291 7.52 22.75 -3.57
C LYS A 291 8.89 22.18 -3.21
N GLU A 292 9.86 22.48 -4.06
CA GLU A 292 11.28 22.29 -3.77
C GLU A 292 11.90 23.67 -3.52
N THR A 293 12.67 23.80 -2.45
CA THR A 293 13.42 25.02 -2.13
C THR A 293 14.85 24.64 -1.88
N GLN A 294 15.72 24.94 -2.83
CA GLN A 294 17.17 24.79 -2.69
C GLN A 294 17.72 26.09 -2.09
N LEU A 295 18.13 26.04 -0.83
CA LEU A 295 18.83 27.15 -0.18
C LEU A 295 20.32 26.81 -0.15
N SER A 296 21.10 27.44 -1.02
CA SER A 296 22.56 27.51 -0.90
C SER A 296 22.88 28.43 0.27
N THR A 297 23.36 27.88 1.38
CA THR A 297 23.79 28.70 2.51
C THR A 297 25.32 28.71 2.51
N THR A 298 25.93 29.90 2.49
CA THR A 298 27.38 30.10 2.65
C THR A 298 27.84 29.96 4.10
N TRP A 299 26.93 29.79 5.06
CA TRP A 299 27.29 29.54 6.45
C TRP A 299 27.74 28.10 6.65
N GLU A 300 28.91 27.96 7.28
CA GLU A 300 29.52 26.70 7.70
C GLU A 300 28.49 25.83 8.44
N PRO A 301 28.00 24.74 7.81
CA PRO A 301 27.14 23.83 8.54
C PRO A 301 27.99 23.12 9.59
N LYS A 302 27.48 23.03 10.83
CA LYS A 302 28.09 22.29 11.96
C LYS A 302 28.40 20.80 11.64
N TYR A 303 27.89 20.31 10.51
CA TYR A 303 28.13 19.00 9.91
C TYR A 303 28.39 19.19 8.41
N GLY A 304 29.56 18.80 7.91
CA GLY A 304 29.86 18.89 6.46
C GLY A 304 28.92 18.01 5.63
N GLY A 305 28.46 18.52 4.48
CA GLY A 305 27.60 17.80 3.52
C GLY A 305 26.24 18.46 3.25
N THR A 306 25.48 17.92 2.29
CA THR A 306 24.12 18.36 1.97
C THR A 306 23.15 17.97 3.09
N THR A 307 22.24 18.88 3.46
CA THR A 307 21.16 18.59 4.41
C THR A 307 19.83 18.50 3.67
N LEU A 308 19.25 17.31 3.67
CA LEU A 308 17.89 17.08 3.18
C LEU A 308 16.91 17.39 4.29
N ALA A 309 15.98 18.31 4.07
CA ALA A 309 14.93 18.64 5.02
C ALA A 309 13.55 18.53 4.35
N TRP A 310 12.60 17.82 4.97
CA TRP A 310 11.24 17.69 4.45
C TRP A 310 10.19 18.00 5.49
N GLN A 311 9.10 18.62 5.04
CA GLN A 311 7.94 18.97 5.86
C GLN A 311 6.65 18.75 5.09
N ILE A 312 5.54 18.61 5.82
CA ILE A 312 4.21 18.75 5.19
C ILE A 312 3.98 20.24 4.96
N GLY A 313 3.67 20.58 3.71
CA GLY A 313 3.31 21.95 3.35
C GLY A 313 1.95 22.33 3.92
N MET A 314 0.93 21.59 3.52
CA MET A 314 -0.43 21.73 4.03
C MET A 314 -1.00 20.37 4.39
N PHE A 315 -1.72 20.31 5.51
CA PHE A 315 -2.52 19.15 5.84
C PHE A 315 -3.60 18.94 4.76
N PRO A 316 -3.85 17.68 4.34
CA PRO A 316 -4.86 17.35 3.36
C PRO A 316 -6.22 17.78 3.89
N ARG A 317 -6.83 18.76 3.23
CA ARG A 317 -8.18 19.24 3.53
C ARG A 317 -9.25 18.36 2.89
N ILE A 318 -8.85 17.54 1.93
CA ILE A 318 -9.73 16.70 1.13
C ILE A 318 -9.25 15.26 1.28
N ARG A 319 -10.20 14.35 1.52
CA ARG A 319 -9.95 12.91 1.61
C ARG A 319 -10.93 12.20 0.70
N SER A 320 -10.42 11.36 -0.19
CA SER A 320 -11.28 10.54 -1.05
C SER A 320 -11.78 9.34 -0.27
N LYS A 321 -13.08 9.08 -0.36
CA LYS A 321 -13.74 7.93 0.27
C LYS A 321 -14.32 7.04 -0.82
N ARG A 322 -13.97 5.75 -0.80
CA ARG A 322 -14.57 4.71 -1.65
C ARG A 322 -15.66 4.01 -0.85
N ASP A 323 -16.86 3.97 -1.41
CA ASP A 323 -18.04 3.36 -0.79
C ASP A 323 -18.76 2.43 -1.77
N VAL A 324 -19.57 1.53 -1.24
CA VAL A 324 -20.42 0.64 -2.05
C VAL A 324 -21.71 1.40 -2.41
N ILE A 325 -22.01 1.54 -3.70
CA ILE A 325 -23.16 2.34 -4.18
C ILE A 325 -24.49 1.61 -3.94
N PHE A 326 -24.52 0.28 -4.11
CA PHE A 326 -25.71 -0.54 -3.95
C PHE A 326 -25.40 -1.76 -3.09
N THR A 327 -26.06 -1.84 -1.94
CA THR A 327 -26.03 -3.01 -1.07
C THR A 327 -27.22 -3.93 -1.34
N PHE A 328 -27.18 -5.15 -0.81
CA PHE A 328 -28.32 -6.07 -0.90
C PHE A 328 -29.55 -5.52 -0.16
N SER A 329 -29.34 -4.76 0.92
CA SER A 329 -30.41 -4.07 1.64
C SER A 329 -31.12 -3.05 0.75
N ASP A 330 -30.37 -2.27 -0.04
CA ASP A 330 -30.96 -1.28 -0.96
C ASP A 330 -31.78 -1.96 -2.06
N LEU A 331 -31.32 -3.12 -2.53
CA LEU A 331 -32.07 -3.93 -3.49
C LEU A 331 -33.41 -4.42 -2.91
N LEU A 332 -33.39 -4.92 -1.67
CA LEU A 332 -34.61 -5.35 -0.97
C LEU A 332 -35.56 -4.18 -0.71
N ILE A 333 -35.04 -3.01 -0.34
CA ILE A 333 -35.85 -1.81 -0.13
C ILE A 333 -36.49 -1.38 -1.45
N ALA A 334 -35.76 -1.40 -2.56
CA ALA A 334 -36.29 -1.03 -3.88
C ALA A 334 -37.37 -2.00 -4.37
N PHE A 335 -37.13 -3.31 -4.29
CA PHE A 335 -38.15 -4.31 -4.68
C PHE A 335 -39.33 -4.35 -3.72
N GLY A 336 -39.09 -4.24 -2.42
CA GLY A 336 -40.14 -4.20 -1.41
C GLY A 336 -41.02 -2.96 -1.52
N GLY A 337 -40.42 -1.80 -1.77
CA GLY A 337 -41.16 -0.55 -1.98
C GLY A 337 -42.01 -0.58 -3.25
N THR A 338 -41.47 -1.11 -4.35
CA THR A 338 -42.23 -1.25 -5.60
C THR A 338 -43.34 -2.29 -5.49
N ALA A 339 -43.08 -3.48 -4.93
CA ALA A 339 -44.10 -4.51 -4.73
C ALA A 339 -45.18 -4.07 -3.73
N GLY A 340 -44.80 -3.39 -2.64
CA GLY A 340 -45.74 -2.86 -1.66
C GLY A 340 -46.65 -1.77 -2.22
N LEU A 341 -46.11 -0.86 -3.04
CA LEU A 341 -46.88 0.24 -3.63
C LEU A 341 -47.84 -0.24 -4.74
N PHE A 342 -47.39 -1.11 -5.65
CA PHE A 342 -48.19 -1.52 -6.81
C PHE A 342 -49.11 -2.72 -6.54
N LEU A 343 -48.71 -3.66 -5.68
CA LEU A 343 -49.45 -4.90 -5.44
C LEU A 343 -50.07 -4.96 -4.03
N GLY A 344 -49.77 -4.00 -3.15
CA GLY A 344 -50.10 -4.12 -1.73
C GLY A 344 -49.38 -5.30 -1.05
N PHE A 345 -48.32 -5.80 -1.67
CA PHE A 345 -47.64 -7.02 -1.25
C PHE A 345 -46.73 -6.74 -0.05
N SER A 346 -46.93 -7.48 1.05
CA SER A 346 -46.09 -7.40 2.25
C SER A 346 -45.47 -8.75 2.60
N VAL A 347 -44.52 -8.76 3.55
CA VAL A 347 -43.91 -10.01 4.05
C VAL A 347 -44.95 -10.96 4.64
N LEU A 348 -46.00 -10.43 5.29
CA LEU A 348 -47.12 -11.23 5.79
C LEU A 348 -47.86 -11.93 4.65
N SER A 349 -48.10 -11.21 3.55
CA SER A 349 -48.73 -11.75 2.34
C SER A 349 -47.87 -12.83 1.68
N LEU A 350 -46.53 -12.67 1.67
CA LEU A 350 -45.60 -13.69 1.20
C LEU A 350 -45.68 -14.98 2.03
N VAL A 351 -45.70 -14.86 3.36
CA VAL A 351 -45.83 -16.02 4.27
C VAL A 351 -47.16 -16.73 4.05
N GLU A 352 -48.26 -15.99 3.88
CA GLU A 352 -49.58 -16.55 3.61
C GLU A 352 -49.63 -17.28 2.25
N ILE A 353 -48.99 -16.73 1.21
CA ILE A 353 -48.84 -17.40 -0.08
C ILE A 353 -48.01 -18.68 0.07
N MET A 354 -46.86 -18.61 0.76
CA MET A 354 -46.04 -19.81 0.99
C MET A 354 -46.81 -20.88 1.75
N TYR A 355 -47.58 -20.52 2.78
CA TYR A 355 -48.42 -21.44 3.53
C TYR A 355 -49.50 -22.10 2.64
N ASN A 356 -50.23 -21.31 1.86
CA ASN A 356 -51.29 -21.83 0.98
C ASN A 356 -50.72 -22.70 -0.16
N VAL A 357 -49.61 -22.29 -0.77
CA VAL A 357 -48.99 -23.03 -1.89
C VAL A 357 -48.29 -24.30 -1.42
N THR A 358 -47.66 -24.31 -0.24
CA THR A 358 -46.96 -25.51 0.24
C THR A 358 -47.89 -26.46 0.97
N LEU A 359 -48.47 -26.06 2.10
CA LEU A 359 -49.25 -26.95 2.95
C LEU A 359 -50.63 -27.24 2.35
N ARG A 360 -51.35 -26.19 1.96
CA ARG A 360 -52.73 -26.35 1.50
C ARG A 360 -52.81 -27.07 0.15
N LEU A 361 -51.91 -26.74 -0.78
CA LEU A 361 -51.82 -27.45 -2.06
C LEU A 361 -51.35 -28.90 -1.88
N PHE A 362 -50.38 -29.16 -0.98
CA PHE A 362 -49.92 -30.53 -0.70
C PHE A 362 -51.02 -31.42 -0.11
N PHE A 363 -51.76 -30.93 0.89
CA PHE A 363 -52.90 -31.67 1.44
C PHE A 363 -54.00 -31.88 0.39
N HIS A 364 -54.30 -30.85 -0.42
CA HIS A 364 -55.30 -30.97 -1.48
C HIS A 364 -54.92 -32.00 -2.56
N ILE A 365 -53.65 -32.03 -2.99
CA ILE A 365 -53.14 -33.04 -3.94
C ILE A 365 -53.15 -34.44 -3.31
N ARG A 366 -52.82 -34.56 -2.02
CA ARG A 366 -52.85 -35.84 -1.31
C ARG A 366 -54.27 -36.40 -1.23
N ASP A 367 -55.24 -35.56 -0.87
CA ASP A 367 -56.64 -35.97 -0.72
C ASP A 367 -57.28 -36.32 -2.08
N THR A 368 -57.02 -35.53 -3.13
CA THR A 368 -57.48 -35.86 -4.49
C THR A 368 -56.87 -37.16 -5.03
N ASN A 369 -55.60 -37.44 -4.69
CA ASN A 369 -54.97 -38.72 -5.04
C ASN A 369 -55.54 -39.91 -4.25
N GLN A 370 -55.96 -39.72 -2.98
CA GLN A 370 -56.65 -40.76 -2.21
C GLN A 370 -58.05 -41.04 -2.77
N LEU A 371 -58.81 -40.01 -3.15
CA LEU A 371 -60.11 -40.15 -3.80
C LEU A 371 -60.00 -40.84 -5.18
N ARG A 372 -58.96 -40.52 -5.97
CA ARG A 372 -58.67 -41.26 -7.22
C ARG A 372 -58.40 -42.74 -6.96
N LYS A 373 -57.61 -43.09 -5.93
CA LYS A 373 -57.36 -44.50 -5.57
C LYS A 373 -58.63 -45.22 -5.13
N GLN A 374 -59.50 -44.58 -4.35
CA GLN A 374 -60.78 -45.15 -3.95
C GLN A 374 -61.73 -45.36 -5.14
N ASN A 375 -61.80 -44.41 -6.08
CA ASN A 375 -62.63 -44.56 -7.29
C ASN A 375 -62.11 -45.65 -8.24
N ILE A 376 -60.79 -45.84 -8.36
CA ILE A 376 -60.20 -46.95 -9.13
C ILE A 376 -60.54 -48.30 -8.46
N ASN A 377 -60.45 -48.40 -7.13
CA ASN A 377 -60.85 -49.61 -6.41
C ASN A 377 -62.35 -49.89 -6.51
N LYS A 378 -63.22 -48.87 -6.42
CA LYS A 378 -64.67 -49.03 -6.65
C LYS A 378 -64.98 -49.54 -8.06
N ARG A 379 -64.30 -49.03 -9.10
CA ARG A 379 -64.48 -49.52 -10.48
C ARG A 379 -63.98 -50.96 -10.68
N ARG A 380 -63.00 -51.42 -9.91
CA ARG A 380 -62.56 -52.83 -9.91
C ARG A 380 -63.56 -53.76 -9.23
N ILE A 381 -64.32 -53.28 -8.25
CA ILE A 381 -65.32 -54.09 -7.52
C ILE A 381 -66.63 -54.24 -8.34
N ILE A 382 -66.95 -53.30 -9.24
CA ILE A 382 -68.16 -53.34 -10.08
C ILE A 382 -67.96 -54.21 -11.35
N ASN A 383 -66.72 -54.55 -11.69
CA ASN A 383 -66.35 -55.38 -12.86
C ASN A 383 -66.05 -56.85 -12.51
N TYR A 384 -66.35 -57.28 -11.28
CA TYR A 384 -66.46 -58.67 -10.86
C TYR A 384 -67.93 -58.94 -10.52
#